data_AF-A0A661UAE4-F1
#
_entry.id   AF-A0A661UAE4-F1
#
_cell.length_a   1.000
_cell.length_b   1.000
_cell.length_c   1.000
_cell.angle_alpha   90.00
_cell.angle_beta   90.00
_cell.angle_gamma   90.00
#
_symmetry.space_group_name_H-M   'P 1'
#
loop_
_entity.id
_entity.type
_entity.pdbx_description
1 polymer ?
#
loop_
_entity_poly.entity_id
_entity_poly.type
_entity_poly.pdbx_seq_one_letter_code
_entity_poly.pdbx_strand_id
1 'polypeptide(L)'
;DGDDWRSLAETGRLKGVSAVRLRDPYRGFELSLSFDVEADVVRFPLETVSQSESGFELIKQATTVVVEWPLRFSSGACVKRRIELALRPV
;
A
#
# COMPACT_ATOMS: atom_id res chain seq x y z
N ASP A 1 -7.52 14.57 -12.92
CA ASP A 1 -8.39 13.88 -11.94
C ASP A 1 -8.26 12.37 -12.02
N GLY A 2 -7.10 11.83 -11.63
CA GLY A 2 -6.88 10.39 -11.66
C GLY A 2 -5.52 10.05 -11.09
N ASP A 3 -5.48 9.77 -9.79
CA ASP A 3 -4.39 9.04 -9.16
C ASP A 3 -4.21 7.71 -9.92
N ASP A 4 -3.09 7.56 -10.64
CA ASP A 4 -2.79 6.36 -11.40
C ASP A 4 -2.38 5.23 -10.44
N TRP A 5 -3.38 4.51 -9.93
CA TRP A 5 -3.20 3.38 -9.02
C TRP A 5 -2.94 2.05 -9.78
N ARG A 6 -2.63 2.09 -11.08
CA ARG A 6 -2.64 0.89 -11.93
C ARG A 6 -1.38 0.04 -11.80
N SER A 7 -0.23 0.65 -11.49
CA SER A 7 1.06 -0.05 -11.44
C SER A 7 1.53 -0.24 -10.01
N LEU A 8 1.75 -1.49 -9.57
CA LEU A 8 2.34 -1.81 -8.25
C LEU A 8 3.76 -1.23 -8.07
N ALA A 9 4.42 -0.78 -9.12
CA ALA A 9 5.76 -0.19 -9.06
C ALA A 9 5.77 1.31 -8.73
N GLU A 10 4.64 1.99 -8.84
CA GLU A 10 4.60 3.45 -8.73
C GLU A 10 4.32 3.93 -7.30
N THR A 11 4.69 5.17 -7.02
CA THR A 11 4.27 5.86 -5.81
C THR A 11 2.90 6.50 -6.04
N GLY A 12 1.99 6.37 -5.08
CA GLY A 12 0.66 6.98 -5.16
C GLY A 12 0.03 7.17 -3.79
N ARG A 13 -1.00 8.01 -3.72
CA ARG A 13 -1.77 8.26 -2.51
C ARG A 13 -3.26 8.21 -2.84
N LEU A 14 -4.05 7.59 -1.99
CA LEU A 14 -5.51 7.66 -2.00
C LEU A 14 -5.96 8.32 -0.71
N LYS A 15 -7.01 9.14 -0.75
CA LYS A 15 -7.54 9.82 0.42
C LYS A 15 -8.92 9.30 0.79
N GLY A 16 -9.16 9.11 2.09
CA GLY A 16 -10.47 8.73 2.62
C GLY A 16 -11.08 7.47 1.99
N VAL A 17 -10.29 6.41 1.81
CA VAL A 17 -10.77 5.15 1.23
C VAL A 17 -11.07 4.13 2.31
N SER A 18 -12.13 3.34 2.12
CA SER A 18 -12.49 2.23 3.01
C SER A 18 -11.84 0.90 2.60
N ALA A 19 -11.27 0.82 1.39
CA ALA A 19 -10.54 -0.34 0.92
C ALA A 19 -9.58 0.02 -0.22
N VAL A 20 -8.53 -0.79 -0.38
CA VAL A 20 -7.64 -0.76 -1.54
C VAL A 20 -7.42 -2.17 -2.07
N ARG A 21 -7.19 -2.28 -3.38
CA ARG A 21 -6.85 -3.54 -4.04
C ARG A 21 -5.53 -3.41 -4.79
N LEU A 22 -4.70 -4.43 -4.67
CA LEU A 22 -3.39 -4.56 -5.31
C LEU A 22 -3.45 -5.82 -6.17
N ARG A 23 -3.51 -5.64 -7.48
CA ARG A 23 -3.58 -6.74 -8.44
C ARG A 23 -2.21 -6.97 -9.04
N ASP A 24 -1.74 -8.22 -9.00
CA ASP A 24 -0.53 -8.66 -9.69
C ASP A 24 -0.92 -9.73 -10.72
N PRO A 25 -1.24 -9.32 -11.98
CA PRO A 25 -1.59 -10.27 -13.03
C PRO A 25 -0.45 -11.22 -13.39
N TYR A 26 0.81 -10.80 -13.20
CA TYR A 26 1.97 -11.64 -13.50
C TYR A 26 2.10 -12.80 -12.51
N ARG A 27 1.72 -12.56 -11.25
CA ARG A 27 1.69 -13.57 -10.19
C ARG A 27 0.31 -14.22 -9.97
N GLY A 28 -0.71 -13.80 -10.71
CA GLY A 28 -2.05 -14.39 -10.70
C GLY A 28 -2.84 -14.18 -9.40
N PHE A 29 -2.64 -13.05 -8.70
CA PHE A 29 -3.39 -12.76 -7.47
C PHE A 29 -3.82 -11.30 -7.32
N GLU A 30 -4.80 -11.10 -6.45
CA GLU A 30 -5.25 -9.80 -5.95
C GLU A 30 -5.25 -9.83 -4.42
N LEU A 31 -4.58 -8.84 -3.83
CA LEU A 31 -4.64 -8.56 -2.41
C LEU A 31 -5.61 -7.40 -2.16
N SER A 32 -6.58 -7.60 -1.29
CA SER A 32 -7.51 -6.56 -0.83
C SER A 32 -7.21 -6.23 0.63
N LEU A 33 -7.15 -4.93 0.94
CA LEU A 33 -7.17 -4.41 2.31
C LEU A 33 -8.48 -3.64 2.50
N SER A 34 -9.24 -3.94 3.54
CA SER A 34 -10.45 -3.19 3.93
C SER A 34 -10.36 -2.69 5.37
N PHE A 35 -10.95 -1.54 5.61
CA PHE A 35 -10.82 -0.78 6.85
C PHE A 35 -12.19 -0.54 7.47
N ASP A 36 -12.27 -0.61 8.80
CA ASP A 36 -13.49 -0.26 9.54
C ASP A 36 -13.78 1.24 9.54
N VAL A 37 -12.74 2.06 9.33
CA VAL A 37 -12.83 3.52 9.20
C VAL A 37 -12.01 3.93 7.98
N GLU A 38 -12.55 4.85 7.17
CA GLU A 38 -11.84 5.41 6.01
C GLU A 38 -10.44 5.92 6.39
N ALA A 39 -9.48 5.64 5.52
CA ALA A 39 -8.07 5.92 5.72
C ALA A 39 -7.46 6.60 4.49
N ASP A 40 -6.42 7.38 4.71
CA ASP A 40 -5.52 7.74 3.62
C ASP A 40 -4.56 6.56 3.39
N VAL A 41 -4.30 6.20 2.15
CA VAL A 41 -3.41 5.09 1.81
C VAL A 41 -2.31 5.59 0.90
N VAL A 42 -1.06 5.37 1.32
CA VAL A 42 0.12 5.66 0.50
C VAL A 42 0.73 4.35 0.04
N ARG A 43 1.19 4.33 -1.21
CA ARG A 43 1.93 3.21 -1.77
C ARG A 43 3.22 3.71 -2.40
N PHE A 44 4.30 2.94 -2.29
CA PHE A 44 5.58 3.24 -2.92
C PHE A 44 6.42 1.96 -3.05
N PRO A 45 7.37 1.88 -3.99
CA PRO A 45 8.27 0.74 -4.11
C PRO A 45 9.29 0.74 -2.96
N LEU A 46 9.58 -0.44 -2.40
CA LEU A 46 10.73 -0.65 -1.52
C LEU A 46 11.89 -1.14 -2.39
N GLU A 47 12.94 -0.34 -2.46
CA GLU A 47 14.05 -0.53 -3.39
C GLU A 47 15.37 -0.66 -2.65
N THR A 48 16.27 -1.46 -3.22
CA THR A 48 17.63 -1.65 -2.74
C THR A 48 18.60 -1.29 -3.85
N VAL A 49 19.64 -0.53 -3.52
CA VAL A 49 20.78 -0.32 -4.43
C VAL A 49 21.68 -1.54 -4.36
N SER A 50 21.96 -2.15 -5.51
CA SER A 50 22.87 -3.29 -5.67
C SER A 50 24.02 -2.90 -6.58
N GLN A 51 25.22 -3.42 -6.30
CA GLN A 51 26.39 -3.24 -7.15
C GLN A 51 26.74 -4.56 -7.84
N SER A 52 26.90 -4.50 -9.16
CA SER A 52 27.37 -5.61 -10.00
C SER A 52 28.59 -5.17 -10.82
N GLU A 53 29.18 -6.09 -11.58
CA GLU A 53 30.25 -5.78 -12.54
C GLU A 53 29.80 -4.81 -13.65
N SER A 54 28.50 -4.69 -13.90
CA SER A 54 27.90 -3.76 -14.86
C SER A 54 27.53 -2.39 -14.26
N GLY A 55 27.79 -2.16 -12.96
CA GLY A 55 27.54 -0.89 -12.28
C GLY A 55 26.53 -0.99 -11.15
N PHE A 56 25.84 0.13 -10.87
CA PHE A 56 24.80 0.19 -9.85
C PHE A 56 23.42 -0.03 -10.46
N GLU A 57 22.62 -0.86 -9.81
CA GLU A 57 21.24 -1.12 -10.19
C GLU A 57 20.30 -0.87 -9.00
N LEU A 58 19.16 -0.23 -9.27
CA LEU A 58 18.09 -0.06 -8.30
C LEU A 58 17.08 -1.19 -8.48
N ILE A 59 16.98 -2.06 -7.48
CA ILE A 59 16.16 -3.27 -7.55
C ILE A 59 14.95 -3.11 -6.64
N LYS A 60 13.74 -3.22 -7.22
CA LYS A 60 12.50 -3.25 -6.44
C LYS A 60 12.33 -4.60 -5.75
N GLN A 61 12.34 -4.60 -4.43
CA GLN A 61 12.14 -5.79 -3.61
C GLN A 61 10.67 -6.01 -3.25
N ALA A 62 9.92 -4.92 -3.02
CA ALA A 62 8.52 -5.01 -2.63
C ALA A 62 7.73 -3.77 -3.05
N THR A 63 6.41 -3.86 -2.90
CA THR A 63 5.50 -2.72 -2.91
C THR A 63 5.02 -2.49 -1.48
N THR A 64 5.27 -1.29 -0.95
CA THR A 64 4.87 -0.90 0.40
C THR A 64 3.49 -0.25 0.34
N VAL A 65 2.63 -0.57 1.29
CA VAL A 65 1.33 0.08 1.49
C VAL A 65 1.25 0.57 2.94
N VAL A 66 1.07 1.86 3.11
CA VAL A 66 0.94 2.53 4.41
C VAL A 66 -0.49 3.03 4.53
N VAL A 67 -1.14 2.68 5.64
CA VAL A 67 -2.51 3.12 5.95
C VAL A 67 -2.44 4.15 7.07
N GLU A 68 -2.94 5.35 6.80
CA GLU A 68 -2.84 6.53 7.65
C GLU A 68 -4.24 6.92 8.16
N TRP A 69 -4.40 6.97 9.49
CA TRP A 69 -5.54 7.63 10.13
C TRP A 69 -5.05 8.85 10.92
N PRO A 70 -5.55 10.06 10.63
CA PRO A 70 -5.30 11.20 11.50
C PRO A 70 -6.08 11.01 12.80
N LEU A 71 -5.36 10.75 13.90
CA LEU A 71 -5.97 10.52 15.21
C LEU A 71 -5.85 11.78 16.09
N ARG A 72 -6.97 12.16 16.71
CA ARG A 72 -7.01 13.15 17.78
C ARG A 72 -7.45 12.46 19.06
N PHE A 73 -6.68 12.61 20.12
CA PHE A 73 -6.93 11.95 21.39
C PHE A 73 -7.22 12.96 22.50
N SER A 74 -8.20 12.65 23.34
CA SER A 74 -8.36 13.24 24.68
C SER A 74 -7.69 12.35 25.72
N SER A 75 -7.44 12.90 26.92
CA SER A 75 -6.90 12.10 28.03
C SER A 75 -7.79 10.87 28.30
N GLY A 76 -7.16 9.69 28.40
CA GLY A 76 -7.85 8.41 28.62
C GLY A 76 -8.52 7.79 27.38
N ALA A 77 -8.43 8.41 26.20
CA ALA A 77 -9.06 7.85 25.00
C ALA A 77 -8.35 6.57 24.49
N CYS A 78 -9.15 5.61 24.05
CA CYS A 78 -8.68 4.41 23.35
C CYS A 78 -9.28 4.38 21.94
N VAL A 79 -8.44 4.19 20.93
CA VAL A 79 -8.87 4.05 19.54
C VAL A 79 -8.52 2.64 19.07
N LYS A 80 -9.53 1.94 18.54
CA LYS A 80 -9.35 0.65 17.86
C LYS A 80 -9.60 0.86 16.37
N ARG A 81 -8.78 0.19 15.55
CA ARG A 81 -8.93 0.12 14.10
C ARG A 81 -8.80 -1.32 13.68
N ARG A 82 -9.53 -1.69 12.64
CA ARG A 82 -9.48 -3.01 12.03
C ARG A 82 -9.04 -2.87 10.58
N ILE A 83 -8.07 -3.69 10.23
CA ILE A 83 -7.67 -3.93 8.85
C ILE A 83 -7.97 -5.39 8.57
N GLU A 84 -8.76 -5.64 7.54
CA GLU A 84 -9.01 -6.98 7.04
C GLU A 84 -8.25 -7.18 5.73
N LEU A 85 -7.58 -8.32 5.62
CA LEU A 85 -6.79 -8.70 4.46
C LEU A 85 -7.44 -9.91 3.80
N ALA A 86 -7.63 -9.83 2.49
CA ALA A 86 -8.10 -10.94 1.68
C ALA A 86 -7.18 -11.13 0.47
N LEU A 87 -6.77 -12.37 0.22
CA LEU A 87 -6.00 -12.76 -0.96
C LEU A 87 -6.91 -13.60 -1.86
N ARG A 88 -7.01 -13.23 -3.14
CA ARG A 88 -7.81 -13.94 -4.12
C ARG A 88 -6.95 -14.29 -5.35
N PRO A 89 -7.12 -15.49 -5.95
CA PRO A 89 -6.60 -15.76 -7.28
C PRO A 89 -7.23 -14.80 -8.30
N VAL A 90 -6.48 -14.49 -9.36
CA VAL A 90 -6.89 -13.62 -10.47
C VAL A 90 -6.81 -14.35 -11.79
#